data_AF-A0A7C1PSG3-F1
#
_entry.id   AF-A0A7C1PSG3-F1
#
_cell.length_a   1.000
_cell.length_b   1.000
_cell.length_c   1.000
_cell.angle_alpha   90.00
_cell.angle_beta   90.00
_cell.angle_gamma   90.00
#
_symmetry.space_group_name_H-M   'P 1'
#
loop_
_entity.id
_entity.type
_entity.pdbx_description
1 polymer ?
#
loop_
_entity_poly.entity_id
_entity_poly.type
_entity_poly.pdbx_seq_one_letter_code
_entity_poly.pdbx_strand_id
1 'polypeptide(L)'
;METENKNIKNIVLIVAIVIVVGVVVLWLVYDKGAMGSLLDVEEGTPEQQGQVVEDMLAVTHEAINQNDISVCKKLENEDNRMLCEVSFITQQAQAKNDQTICNKLDGFYRSDCKDQVLVYNAISNQDPSLCEKVVNELKKEQCLEKSGASQ
;
A
#
# COMPACT_ATOMS: atom_id res chain seq x y z
N MET A 1 61.43 -26.93 20.77
CA MET A 1 59.98 -26.78 20.96
C MET A 1 59.56 -25.32 21.24
N GLU A 2 60.37 -24.29 20.92
CA GLU A 2 60.02 -22.88 21.22
C GLU A 2 59.43 -22.10 20.03
N THR A 3 59.55 -22.60 18.80
CA THR A 3 59.08 -21.91 17.59
C THR A 3 57.57 -22.02 17.35
N GLU A 4 56.88 -22.95 18.02
CA GLU A 4 55.45 -23.23 17.76
C GLU A 4 54.50 -22.22 18.44
N ASN A 5 54.87 -21.71 19.62
CA ASN A 5 54.04 -20.78 20.40
C ASN A 5 53.97 -19.37 19.79
N LYS A 6 55.02 -18.95 19.06
CA LYS A 6 55.08 -17.62 18.45
C LYS A 6 54.08 -17.46 17.29
N ASN A 7 53.85 -18.53 16.53
CA ASN A 7 52.91 -18.53 15.42
C ASN A 7 51.45 -18.50 15.91
N ILE A 8 51.15 -19.19 17.01
CA ILE A 8 49.81 -19.21 17.60
C ILE A 8 49.42 -17.80 18.10
N LYS A 9 50.33 -17.09 18.78
CA LYS A 9 50.07 -15.73 19.26
C LYS A 9 49.77 -14.74 18.12
N ASN A 10 50.49 -14.85 17.00
CA ASN A 10 50.24 -14.01 15.83
C ASN A 10 48.90 -14.32 15.15
N ILE A 11 48.52 -15.61 15.06
CA ILE A 11 47.22 -16.00 14.50
C ILE A 11 46.07 -15.47 15.36
N VAL A 12 46.15 -15.63 16.69
CA VAL A 12 45.13 -15.12 17.62
C VAL A 12 44.99 -13.60 17.52
N LEU A 13 46.10 -12.87 17.40
CA LEU A 13 46.10 -11.42 17.22
C LEU A 13 45.39 -11.00 15.93
N ILE A 14 45.67 -11.68 14.81
CA ILE A 14 45.05 -11.37 13.50
C ILE A 14 43.54 -11.63 13.55
N VAL A 15 43.11 -12.76 14.11
CA VAL A 15 41.68 -13.10 14.24
C VAL A 15 40.94 -12.07 15.10
N ALA A 16 41.53 -11.64 16.21
CA ALA A 16 40.94 -10.60 17.05
C ALA A 16 40.76 -9.27 16.31
N ILE A 17 41.73 -8.85 15.50
CA ILE A 17 41.65 -7.62 14.69
C ILE A 17 40.52 -7.74 13.65
N VAL A 18 40.41 -8.88 12.96
CA VAL A 18 39.36 -9.10 11.94
C VAL A 18 37.97 -9.02 12.56
N ILE A 19 37.77 -9.59 13.75
CA ILE A 19 36.48 -9.54 14.46
C ILE A 19 36.13 -8.09 14.84
N VAL A 20 37.08 -7.34 15.40
CA VAL A 20 36.85 -5.94 15.79
C VAL A 20 36.52 -5.08 14.57
N VAL A 21 37.27 -5.22 13.47
CA VAL A 21 36.99 -4.51 12.22
C VAL A 21 35.62 -4.89 11.67
N GLY A 22 35.26 -6.17 11.69
CA GLY A 22 33.96 -6.65 11.25
C GLY A 22 32.80 -6.05 12.04
N VAL A 23 32.91 -5.99 13.37
CA VAL A 23 31.89 -5.37 14.25
C VAL A 23 31.76 -3.88 13.98
N VAL A 24 32.88 -3.16 13.80
CA VAL A 24 32.86 -1.72 13.48
C VAL A 24 32.21 -1.47 12.13
N VAL A 25 32.53 -2.26 11.10
CA VAL A 25 31.89 -2.14 9.78
C VAL A 25 30.39 -2.44 9.86
N LEU A 26 30.00 -3.47 10.60
CA LEU A 26 28.58 -3.81 10.79
C LEU A 26 27.82 -2.67 11.47
N TRP A 27 28.40 -2.06 12.51
CA TRP A 27 27.86 -0.86 13.17
C TRP A 27 27.72 0.32 12.19
N LEU A 28 28.76 0.61 11.40
CA LEU A 28 28.72 1.70 10.43
C LEU A 28 27.68 1.49 9.32
N VAL A 29 27.42 0.24 8.93
CA VAL A 29 26.37 -0.11 7.98
C VAL A 29 24.99 -0.01 8.62
N TYR A 30 24.85 -0.43 9.89
CA TYR A 30 23.59 -0.34 10.63
C TYR A 30 23.17 1.11 10.88
N ASP A 31 24.10 1.98 11.28
CA ASP A 31 23.84 3.42 11.46
C ASP A 31 23.48 4.10 10.13
N LYS A 32 24.12 3.71 9.02
CA LYS A 32 23.80 4.25 7.70
C LYS A 32 22.50 3.71 7.10
N GLY A 33 21.92 2.66 7.67
CA GLY A 33 20.61 2.13 7.28
C GLY A 33 19.42 3.01 7.69
N ALA A 34 19.64 4.06 8.50
CA ALA A 34 18.59 4.97 8.98
C ALA A 34 18.53 6.33 8.24
N MET A 35 19.36 6.57 7.22
CA MET A 35 19.32 7.80 6.42
C MET A 35 18.85 7.52 4.99
N GLY A 36 17.54 7.64 4.78
CA GLY A 36 16.95 7.44 3.46
C GLY A 36 15.50 7.88 3.34
N SER A 37 15.08 8.96 3.99
CA SER A 37 13.88 9.71 3.64
C SER A 37 14.01 11.15 4.11
N LEU A 38 14.81 11.93 3.38
CA LEU A 38 14.67 13.39 3.31
C LEU A 38 13.47 13.68 2.38
N LEU A 39 12.28 13.35 2.85
CA LEU A 39 11.13 14.17 2.55
C LEU A 39 11.05 15.11 3.75
N ASP A 40 11.25 16.40 3.53
CA ASP A 40 10.70 17.43 4.40
C ASP A 40 9.17 17.30 4.35
N VAL A 41 8.65 16.26 4.99
CA VAL A 41 7.31 16.26 5.53
C VAL A 41 7.44 17.19 6.72
N GLU A 42 6.87 18.40 6.62
CA GLU A 42 6.59 19.20 7.81
C GLU A 42 5.99 18.25 8.85
N GLU A 43 6.68 18.05 9.97
CA GLU A 43 6.16 17.35 11.15
C GLU A 43 4.99 18.17 11.69
N GLY A 44 3.85 18.08 10.99
CA GLY A 44 2.55 18.37 11.55
C GLY A 44 2.38 17.44 12.75
N THR A 45 2.04 18.04 13.88
CA THR A 45 1.82 17.36 15.15
C THR A 45 1.01 16.07 14.94
N PRO A 46 1.48 14.90 15.43
CA PRO A 46 0.88 13.59 15.16
C PRO A 46 -0.59 13.43 15.62
N GLU A 47 -1.14 14.41 16.34
CA GLU A 47 -2.56 14.45 16.70
C GLU A 47 -3.50 14.90 15.56
N GLN A 48 -3.03 15.62 14.53
CA GLN A 48 -3.93 16.14 13.48
C GLN A 48 -4.16 15.19 12.29
N GLN A 49 -3.34 14.15 12.11
CA GLN A 49 -3.53 13.20 11.00
C GLN A 49 -4.67 12.18 11.26
N GLY A 50 -5.02 11.91 12.51
CA GLY A 50 -6.10 10.97 12.84
C GLY A 50 -7.50 11.52 12.53
N GLN A 51 -7.75 12.77 12.90
CA GLN A 51 -9.07 13.41 12.78
C GLN A 51 -9.52 13.53 11.30
N VAL A 52 -8.59 13.86 10.39
CA VAL A 52 -8.90 14.10 8.97
C VAL A 52 -9.36 12.82 8.26
N VAL A 53 -8.83 11.66 8.65
CA VAL A 53 -9.20 10.37 8.04
C VAL A 53 -10.58 9.92 8.50
N GLU A 54 -10.92 10.15 9.78
CA GLU A 54 -12.21 9.78 10.34
C GLU A 54 -13.36 10.57 9.68
N ASP A 55 -13.17 11.88 9.49
CA ASP A 55 -14.17 12.75 8.87
C ASP A 55 -14.46 12.36 7.41
N MET A 56 -13.43 12.03 6.63
CA MET A 56 -13.61 11.59 5.24
C MET A 56 -14.44 10.29 5.17
N LEU A 57 -14.13 9.31 6.02
CA LEU A 57 -14.82 8.03 6.01
C LEU A 57 -16.30 8.19 6.37
N ALA A 58 -16.60 9.00 7.39
CA ALA A 58 -17.96 9.30 7.81
C ALA A 58 -18.77 9.95 6.68
N VAL A 59 -18.21 10.96 6.00
CA VAL A 59 -18.86 11.64 4.87
C VAL A 59 -19.07 10.69 3.68
N THR A 60 -18.09 9.83 3.39
CA THR A 60 -18.20 8.85 2.29
C THR A 60 -19.32 7.83 2.56
N HIS A 61 -19.42 7.32 3.79
CA HIS A 61 -20.52 6.45 4.19
C HIS A 61 -21.88 7.16 4.13
N GLU A 62 -21.95 8.41 4.57
CA GLU A 62 -23.18 9.21 4.44
C GLU A 62 -23.59 9.35 2.96
N ALA A 63 -22.64 9.69 2.08
CA ALA A 63 -22.89 9.81 0.64
C ALA A 63 -23.47 8.53 0.04
N ILE A 64 -22.85 7.37 0.35
CA ILE A 64 -23.29 6.05 -0.11
C ILE A 64 -24.69 5.73 0.41
N ASN A 65 -24.93 5.91 1.71
CA ASN A 65 -26.21 5.58 2.35
C ASN A 65 -27.36 6.44 1.83
N GLN A 66 -27.10 7.73 1.55
CA GLN A 66 -28.09 8.65 0.96
C GLN A 66 -28.16 8.51 -0.56
N ASN A 67 -27.26 7.75 -1.19
CA ASN A 67 -27.06 7.70 -2.63
C ASN A 67 -26.92 9.10 -3.25
N ASP A 68 -26.23 10.00 -2.56
CA ASP A 68 -26.07 11.41 -2.94
C ASP A 68 -24.59 11.82 -2.93
N ILE A 69 -24.02 11.97 -4.13
CA ILE A 69 -22.63 12.39 -4.33
C ILE A 69 -22.37 13.82 -3.85
N SER A 70 -23.42 14.66 -3.74
CA SER A 70 -23.28 16.04 -3.31
C SER A 70 -22.83 16.15 -1.85
N VAL A 71 -23.02 15.10 -1.04
CA VAL A 71 -22.51 14.97 0.33
C VAL A 71 -20.98 15.09 0.37
N CYS A 72 -20.25 14.64 -0.65
CA CYS A 72 -18.79 14.79 -0.72
C CYS A 72 -18.33 16.26 -0.76
N LYS A 73 -19.21 17.20 -1.15
CA LYS A 73 -18.90 18.64 -1.15
C LYS A 73 -18.78 19.23 0.26
N LYS A 74 -19.19 18.50 1.30
CA LYS A 74 -18.97 18.88 2.70
C LYS A 74 -17.49 18.86 3.08
N LEU A 75 -16.64 18.16 2.32
CA LEU A 75 -15.21 18.09 2.55
C LEU A 75 -14.52 19.34 1.99
N GLU A 76 -13.82 20.06 2.88
CA GLU A 76 -13.09 21.28 2.53
C GLU A 76 -11.89 20.97 1.63
N ASN A 77 -11.10 19.96 2.00
CA ASN A 77 -9.93 19.53 1.25
C ASN A 77 -10.34 18.89 -0.10
N GLU A 78 -9.70 19.34 -1.18
CA GLU A 78 -10.02 18.92 -2.55
C GLU A 78 -9.67 17.45 -2.82
N ASP A 79 -8.52 16.97 -2.34
CA ASP A 79 -8.13 15.58 -2.47
C ASP A 79 -9.11 14.65 -1.73
N ASN A 80 -9.55 15.06 -0.54
CA ASN A 80 -10.52 14.31 0.24
C ASN A 80 -11.88 14.23 -0.48
N ARG A 81 -12.32 15.34 -1.07
CA ARG A 81 -13.54 15.39 -1.87
C ARG A 81 -13.46 14.48 -3.08
N MET A 82 -12.35 14.52 -3.81
CA MET A 82 -12.10 13.65 -4.96
C MET A 82 -12.12 12.17 -4.57
N LEU A 83 -11.44 11.79 -3.48
CA LEU A 83 -11.44 10.41 -2.96
C LEU A 83 -12.82 9.95 -2.49
N CYS A 84 -13.63 10.84 -1.90
CA CYS A 84 -15.03 10.57 -1.58
C CYS A 84 -15.85 10.27 -2.85
N GLU A 85 -15.70 11.08 -3.90
CA GLU A 85 -16.40 10.89 -5.17
C GLU A 85 -16.00 9.58 -5.86
N VAL A 86 -14.70 9.26 -5.88
CA VAL A 86 -14.18 8.00 -6.42
C VAL A 86 -14.75 6.80 -5.65
N SER A 87 -14.74 6.83 -4.32
CA SER A 87 -15.28 5.77 -3.47
C SER A 87 -16.77 5.57 -3.70
N PHE A 88 -17.54 6.67 -3.75
CA PHE A 88 -18.98 6.65 -4.01
C PHE A 88 -19.31 6.04 -5.38
N ILE A 89 -18.62 6.48 -6.44
CA ILE A 89 -18.84 5.99 -7.82
C ILE A 89 -18.49 4.51 -7.92
N THR A 90 -17.38 4.10 -7.32
CA THR A 90 -16.92 2.69 -7.33
C THR A 90 -17.91 1.78 -6.62
N GLN A 91 -18.40 2.18 -5.45
CA GLN A 91 -19.43 1.42 -4.73
C GLN A 91 -20.74 1.33 -5.51
N GLN A 92 -21.17 2.41 -6.17
CA GLN A 92 -22.35 2.34 -7.04
C GLN A 92 -22.15 1.38 -8.22
N ALA A 93 -20.95 1.37 -8.81
CA ALA A 93 -20.60 0.47 -9.90
C ALA A 93 -20.60 -1.00 -9.46
N GLN A 94 -20.06 -1.30 -8.27
CA GLN A 94 -20.08 -2.64 -7.68
C GLN A 94 -21.52 -3.08 -7.34
N ALA A 95 -22.28 -2.25 -6.63
CA ALA A 95 -23.66 -2.58 -6.24
C ALA A 95 -24.58 -2.86 -7.45
N LYS A 96 -24.31 -2.23 -8.60
CA LYS A 96 -25.06 -2.42 -9.85
C LYS A 96 -24.41 -3.42 -10.82
N ASN A 97 -23.23 -3.95 -10.48
CA ASN A 97 -22.40 -4.75 -11.38
C ASN A 97 -22.17 -4.07 -12.76
N ASP A 98 -22.04 -2.74 -12.79
CA ASP A 98 -21.97 -1.95 -14.02
C ASP A 98 -20.70 -1.09 -14.08
N GLN A 99 -19.71 -1.57 -14.85
CA GLN A 99 -18.43 -0.88 -15.07
C GLN A 99 -18.57 0.43 -15.86
N THR A 100 -19.69 0.66 -16.56
CA THR A 100 -19.88 1.90 -17.32
C THR A 100 -20.06 3.11 -16.40
N ILE A 101 -20.49 2.88 -15.15
CA ILE A 101 -20.57 3.90 -14.11
C ILE A 101 -19.19 4.50 -13.82
N CYS A 102 -18.11 3.70 -13.91
CA CYS A 102 -16.74 4.18 -13.74
C CYS A 102 -16.31 5.19 -14.81
N ASN A 103 -17.03 5.32 -15.95
CA ASN A 103 -16.72 6.32 -16.98
C ASN A 103 -16.96 7.77 -16.50
N LYS A 104 -17.57 7.96 -15.33
CA LYS A 104 -17.67 9.25 -14.65
C LYS A 104 -16.36 9.72 -14.03
N LEU A 105 -15.38 8.82 -13.90
CA LEU A 105 -14.04 9.11 -13.39
C LEU A 105 -13.06 9.29 -14.56
N ASP A 106 -11.93 9.91 -14.29
CA ASP A 106 -10.88 10.16 -15.26
C ASP A 106 -9.58 9.39 -14.98
N GLY A 107 -8.78 9.22 -16.02
CA GLY A 107 -7.42 8.69 -15.96
C GLY A 107 -7.30 7.38 -15.17
N PHE A 108 -6.42 7.42 -14.16
CA PHE A 108 -6.11 6.30 -13.28
C PHE A 108 -7.36 5.79 -12.52
N TYR A 109 -8.14 6.69 -11.91
CA TYR A 109 -9.30 6.33 -11.09
C TYR A 109 -10.37 5.58 -11.88
N ARG A 110 -10.55 5.91 -13.17
CA ARG A 110 -11.46 5.16 -14.05
C ARG A 110 -11.01 3.73 -14.26
N SER A 111 -9.72 3.52 -14.53
CA SER A 111 -9.17 2.17 -14.73
C SER A 111 -9.26 1.37 -13.43
N ASP A 112 -8.89 2.01 -12.32
CA ASP A 112 -8.91 1.40 -11.00
C ASP A 112 -10.32 0.96 -10.57
N CYS A 113 -11.33 1.82 -10.79
CA CYS A 113 -12.73 1.51 -10.55
C CYS A 113 -13.20 0.29 -11.36
N LYS A 114 -12.84 0.20 -12.65
CA LYS A 114 -13.24 -0.94 -13.51
C LYS A 114 -12.63 -2.25 -13.02
N ASP A 115 -11.35 -2.22 -12.67
CA ASP A 115 -10.65 -3.36 -12.07
C ASP A 115 -11.32 -3.76 -10.75
N GLN A 116 -11.64 -2.81 -9.87
CA GLN A 116 -12.32 -3.11 -8.61
C GLN A 116 -13.72 -3.74 -8.80
N VAL A 117 -14.48 -3.32 -9.81
CA VAL A 117 -15.77 -3.94 -10.13
C VAL A 117 -15.58 -5.36 -10.66
N LEU A 118 -14.58 -5.60 -11.52
CA LEU A 118 -14.25 -6.95 -12.00
C LEU A 118 -13.84 -7.88 -10.86
N VAL A 119 -12.96 -7.43 -9.97
CA VAL A 119 -12.52 -8.20 -8.80
C VAL A 119 -13.69 -8.51 -7.87
N TYR A 120 -14.52 -7.51 -7.57
CA TYR A 120 -15.71 -7.70 -6.74
C TYR A 120 -16.66 -8.75 -7.34
N ASN A 121 -16.91 -8.68 -8.65
CA ASN A 121 -17.77 -9.62 -9.35
C ASN A 121 -17.17 -11.02 -9.42
N ALA A 122 -15.86 -11.15 -9.63
CA ALA A 122 -15.17 -12.43 -9.65
C ALA A 122 -15.29 -13.15 -8.32
N ILE A 123 -15.05 -12.44 -7.21
CA ILE A 123 -15.14 -13.00 -5.86
C ILE A 123 -16.58 -13.33 -5.49
N SER A 124 -17.52 -12.40 -5.74
CA SER A 124 -18.92 -12.59 -5.35
C SER A 124 -19.62 -13.71 -6.12
N ASN A 125 -19.25 -13.89 -7.40
CA ASN A 125 -19.82 -14.95 -8.25
C ASN A 125 -18.97 -16.22 -8.30
N GLN A 126 -17.82 -16.26 -7.61
CA GLN A 126 -16.82 -17.35 -7.71
C GLN A 126 -16.45 -17.64 -9.18
N ASP A 127 -16.27 -16.59 -9.98
CA ASP A 127 -15.94 -16.67 -11.41
C ASP A 127 -14.54 -16.09 -11.66
N PRO A 128 -13.49 -16.94 -11.63
CA PRO A 128 -12.12 -16.49 -11.83
C PRO A 128 -11.86 -15.99 -13.26
N SER A 129 -12.71 -16.31 -14.24
CA SER A 129 -12.55 -15.83 -15.61
C SER A 129 -12.71 -14.30 -15.72
N LEU A 130 -13.38 -13.68 -14.76
CA LEU A 130 -13.48 -12.22 -14.67
C LEU A 130 -12.15 -11.57 -14.24
N CYS A 131 -11.30 -12.28 -13.48
CA CYS A 131 -9.98 -11.78 -13.09
C CYS A 131 -9.05 -11.60 -14.30
N GLU A 132 -9.21 -12.38 -15.37
CA GLU A 132 -8.43 -12.24 -16.60
C GLU A 132 -8.63 -10.89 -17.31
N LYS A 133 -9.71 -10.18 -16.98
CA LYS A 133 -10.02 -8.86 -17.54
C LYS A 133 -9.45 -7.71 -16.70
N VAL A 134 -8.91 -7.99 -15.51
CA VAL A 134 -8.31 -6.98 -14.63
C VAL A 134 -6.98 -6.54 -15.24
N VAL A 135 -6.80 -5.23 -15.40
CA VAL A 135 -5.61 -4.66 -16.05
C VAL A 135 -4.44 -4.56 -15.09
N ASN A 136 -4.68 -4.23 -13.83
CA ASN A 136 -3.63 -4.19 -12.81
C ASN A 136 -3.22 -5.62 -12.41
N GLU A 137 -1.99 -6.01 -12.73
CA GLU A 137 -1.45 -7.36 -12.47
C GLU A 137 -1.51 -7.77 -10.99
N LEU A 138 -1.17 -6.86 -10.07
CA LEU A 138 -1.23 -7.17 -8.63
C LEU A 138 -2.66 -7.46 -8.18
N LYS A 139 -3.64 -6.69 -8.66
CA LYS A 139 -5.06 -6.94 -8.38
C LYS A 139 -5.56 -8.21 -9.05
N LYS A 140 -5.07 -8.53 -10.25
CA LYS A 140 -5.39 -9.76 -10.97
C LYS A 140 -4.94 -11.00 -10.18
N GLU A 141 -3.71 -11.01 -9.68
CA GLU A 141 -3.20 -12.09 -8.84
C GLU A 141 -4.06 -12.28 -7.58
N GLN A 142 -4.33 -11.17 -6.86
CA GLN A 142 -5.20 -11.19 -5.67
C GLN A 142 -6.63 -11.65 -5.98
N CYS A 143 -7.13 -11.32 -7.17
CA CYS A 143 -8.44 -11.75 -7.63
C CYS A 143 -8.50 -13.26 -7.85
N LEU A 144 -7.51 -13.83 -8.54
CA LEU A 144 -7.43 -15.26 -8.83
C LEU A 144 -7.36 -16.09 -7.53
N GLU A 145 -6.56 -15.63 -6.55
CA GLU A 145 -6.46 -16.25 -5.23
C GLU A 145 -7.83 -16.29 -4.52
N LYS A 146 -8.55 -15.16 -4.52
CA LYS A 146 -9.81 -15.01 -3.75
C LYS A 146 -11.06 -15.56 -4.47
N SER A 147 -11.02 -15.71 -5.78
CA SER A 147 -12.15 -16.22 -6.59
C SER A 147 -12.16 -17.74 -6.73
N GLY A 148 -11.22 -18.44 -6.09
CA GLY A 148 -11.17 -19.91 -6.07
C GLY A 148 -10.45 -20.54 -7.27
N ALA A 149 -9.67 -19.77 -8.03
CA ALA A 149 -8.91 -20.26 -9.19
C ALA A 149 -7.74 -21.21 -8.82
N SER A 150 -7.37 -21.28 -7.55
CA SER A 150 -6.17 -21.98 -7.06
C SER A 150 -6.38 -23.46 -6.68
N GLN A 151 -7.40 -24.14 -7.24
CA GLN A 151 -7.65 -25.58 -6.98
C GLN A 151 -7.32 -26.46 -8.18
#